data_AF-A0A1T1GPY9-F1
#
_entry.id   AF-A0A1T1GPY9-F1
#
_cell.length_a   1.000
_cell.length_b   1.000
_cell.length_c   1.000
_cell.angle_alpha   90.00
_cell.angle_beta   90.00
_cell.angle_gamma   90.00
#
_symmetry.space_group_name_H-M   'P 1'
#
loop_
_entity.id
_entity.type
_entity.pdbx_description
1 polymer ?
#
loop_
_entity_poly.entity_id
_entity_poly.type
_entity_poly.pdbx_seq_one_letter_code
_entity_poly.pdbx_strand_id
1 'polypeptide(L)'
;MKKSKIIGIIGIIGIIGIIGIIAIFSDNSECFLKNGICISNFEYSHSTEKTLYRNRESLTEDEKLNWIHLHSIYPKNEIGFWNSCTEISSKSIVCSFQQLVNVKECVPLSIDRYPIENWRLKFYEITIFENYQFEIKNYNGRKNSWIEDQHINVKQEVLCDS
;
A
#
# COMPACT_ATOMS: atom_id res chain seq x y z
N MET A 1 28.48 10.08 -47.28
CA MET A 1 27.46 9.02 -47.07
C MET A 1 27.24 8.86 -45.57
N LYS A 2 25.98 8.99 -45.12
CA LYS A 2 25.55 8.75 -43.73
C LYS A 2 25.83 7.30 -43.30
N LYS A 3 26.24 7.09 -42.04
CA LYS A 3 25.51 6.28 -41.05
C LYS A 3 26.22 6.31 -39.68
N SER A 4 25.52 6.85 -38.68
CA SER A 4 25.69 6.56 -37.26
C SER A 4 25.34 5.10 -36.94
N LYS A 5 25.92 4.55 -35.87
CA LYS A 5 25.28 3.64 -34.88
C LYS A 5 26.29 3.34 -33.76
N ILE A 6 26.13 3.99 -32.61
CA ILE A 6 25.47 3.47 -31.40
C ILE A 6 26.33 2.40 -30.72
N ILE A 7 26.97 2.85 -29.65
CA ILE A 7 27.54 2.05 -28.56
C ILE A 7 26.37 1.35 -27.87
N GLY A 8 26.44 0.03 -27.75
CA GLY A 8 25.51 -0.75 -26.94
C GLY A 8 26.30 -1.85 -26.25
N ILE A 9 26.82 -1.54 -25.07
CA ILE A 9 27.43 -2.53 -24.19
C ILE A 9 26.32 -3.45 -23.70
N ILE A 10 26.46 -4.73 -24.05
CA ILE A 10 25.66 -5.85 -23.54
C ILE A 10 25.99 -6.01 -22.05
N GLY A 11 24.97 -5.92 -21.21
CA GLY A 11 25.06 -6.08 -19.76
C GLY A 11 23.87 -6.85 -19.19
N ILE A 12 23.85 -8.14 -19.46
CA ILE A 12 23.41 -9.26 -18.60
C ILE A 12 22.07 -9.09 -17.85
N ILE A 13 21.05 -9.68 -18.47
CA ILE A 13 20.03 -10.60 -17.92
C ILE A 13 20.22 -10.92 -16.42
N GLY A 14 19.37 -10.36 -15.57
CA GLY A 14 18.92 -11.00 -14.34
C GLY A 14 17.52 -11.56 -14.58
N ILE A 15 17.42 -12.88 -14.70
CA ILE A 15 16.16 -13.63 -14.79
C ILE A 15 15.37 -13.39 -13.50
N ILE A 16 14.40 -12.47 -13.53
CA ILE A 16 13.29 -12.47 -12.59
C ILE A 16 12.22 -13.31 -13.28
N GLY A 17 11.91 -14.45 -12.67
CA GLY A 17 10.91 -15.39 -13.16
C GLY A 17 9.62 -14.67 -13.51
N ILE A 18 9.18 -14.92 -14.74
CA ILE A 18 7.89 -14.50 -15.29
C ILE A 18 6.79 -15.22 -14.48
N ILE A 19 6.39 -14.62 -13.36
CA ILE A 19 4.99 -14.61 -12.98
C ILE A 19 4.48 -13.31 -13.61
N GLY A 20 3.48 -13.41 -14.48
CA GLY A 20 2.83 -12.26 -15.08
C GLY A 20 2.14 -11.42 -14.01
N ILE A 21 2.91 -10.60 -13.29
CA ILE A 21 2.40 -9.51 -12.47
C ILE A 21 2.10 -8.40 -13.48
N ILE A 22 0.93 -8.48 -14.12
CA ILE A 22 0.37 -7.29 -14.73
C ILE A 22 -0.10 -6.46 -13.55
N ALA A 23 0.73 -5.53 -13.09
CA ALA A 23 0.33 -4.52 -12.12
C ALA A 23 -0.68 -3.60 -12.80
N ILE A 24 -1.96 -4.00 -12.80
CA ILE A 24 -3.04 -3.15 -13.30
C ILE A 24 -3.36 -2.18 -12.17
N PHE A 25 -2.76 -1.00 -12.23
CA PHE A 25 -3.20 0.11 -11.38
C PHE A 25 -4.55 0.58 -11.91
N SER A 26 -5.57 0.47 -11.07
CA SER A 26 -6.88 1.06 -11.37
C SER A 26 -6.74 2.59 -11.37
N ASP A 27 -7.22 3.24 -12.43
CA ASP A 27 -7.32 4.71 -12.54
C ASP A 27 -8.20 5.35 -11.45
N ASN A 28 -8.94 4.56 -10.68
CA ASN A 28 -9.79 5.01 -9.58
C ASN A 28 -9.04 5.00 -8.24
N SER A 29 -7.99 5.83 -8.14
CA SER A 29 -7.33 6.04 -6.83
C SER A 29 -8.27 6.80 -5.91
N GLU A 30 -8.73 6.15 -4.84
CA GLU A 30 -9.45 6.82 -3.76
C GLU A 30 -8.48 7.79 -3.07
N CYS A 31 -8.83 9.07 -3.03
CA CYS A 31 -7.97 10.13 -2.50
C CYS A 31 -8.68 10.91 -1.39
N PHE A 32 -7.88 11.41 -0.46
CA PHE A 32 -8.32 12.12 0.74
C PHE A 32 -7.54 13.43 0.92
N LEU A 33 -8.06 14.29 1.78
CA LEU A 33 -7.42 15.54 2.24
C LEU A 33 -7.05 16.44 1.06
N LYS A 34 -8.00 16.65 0.14
CA LYS A 34 -7.80 17.38 -1.13
C LYS A 34 -6.65 16.80 -1.96
N ASN A 35 -6.71 15.50 -2.25
CA ASN A 35 -5.69 14.75 -3.00
C ASN A 35 -4.31 14.74 -2.33
N GLY A 36 -4.22 14.89 -1.00
CA GLY A 36 -2.95 14.84 -0.27
C GLY A 36 -2.45 13.41 -0.02
N ILE A 37 -3.37 12.49 0.27
CA ILE A 37 -3.11 11.05 0.40
C ILE A 37 -4.03 10.31 -0.55
N CYS A 38 -3.50 9.32 -1.26
CA CYS A 38 -4.29 8.46 -2.12
C CYS A 38 -3.99 6.99 -1.83
N ILE A 39 -4.93 6.14 -2.22
CA ILE A 39 -4.79 4.69 -2.21
C ILE A 39 -4.49 4.24 -3.64
N SER A 40 -3.44 3.45 -3.76
CA SER A 40 -3.14 2.68 -4.95
C SER A 40 -3.53 1.23 -4.71
N ASN A 41 -4.19 0.61 -5.68
CA ASN A 41 -4.54 -0.81 -5.62
C ASN A 41 -3.56 -1.60 -6.48
N PHE A 42 -3.01 -2.66 -5.91
CA PHE A 42 -2.18 -3.62 -6.60
C PHE A 42 -2.91 -4.96 -6.63
N GLU A 43 -3.36 -5.36 -7.80
CA GLU A 43 -4.05 -6.64 -8.00
C GLU A 43 -3.03 -7.75 -8.24
N TYR A 44 -3.18 -8.85 -7.50
CA TYR A 44 -2.38 -10.05 -7.68
C TYR A 44 -3.20 -11.30 -7.36
N SER A 45 -3.19 -12.27 -8.28
CA SER A 45 -3.93 -13.53 -8.15
C SER A 45 -5.42 -13.28 -7.89
N HIS A 46 -5.89 -13.51 -6.66
CA HIS A 46 -7.26 -13.32 -6.21
C HIS A 46 -7.37 -12.27 -5.10
N SER A 47 -6.35 -11.42 -4.96
CA SER A 47 -6.22 -10.42 -3.91
C SER A 47 -5.92 -9.02 -4.45
N THR A 48 -6.21 -8.01 -3.64
CA THR A 48 -5.95 -6.61 -3.97
C THR A 48 -5.28 -5.94 -2.79
N GLU A 49 -3.98 -5.74 -2.88
CA GLU A 49 -3.25 -5.00 -1.86
C GLU A 49 -3.43 -3.50 -2.04
N LYS A 50 -3.66 -2.79 -0.94
CA LYS A 50 -3.83 -1.34 -0.94
C LYS A 50 -2.60 -0.67 -0.35
N THR A 51 -2.00 0.20 -1.13
CA THR A 51 -0.89 1.04 -0.70
C THR A 51 -1.39 2.46 -0.52
N LEU A 52 -1.35 2.95 0.72
CA LEU A 52 -1.49 4.38 0.96
C LEU A 52 -0.18 5.06 0.59
N TYR A 53 -0.28 6.17 -0.12
CA TYR A 53 0.86 6.98 -0.47
C TYR A 53 0.50 8.45 -0.42
N ARG A 54 1.52 9.28 -0.18
CA ARG A 54 1.38 10.72 -0.36
C ARG A 54 1.29 11.02 -1.84
N ASN A 55 0.25 11.71 -2.27
CA ASN A 55 0.05 12.01 -3.68
C ASN A 55 0.81 13.27 -4.14
N ARG A 56 1.04 13.35 -5.45
CA ARG A 56 1.62 14.50 -6.15
C ARG A 56 0.99 14.60 -7.55
N GLU A 57 0.19 15.63 -7.76
CA GLU A 57 -0.65 15.78 -8.97
C GLU A 57 0.13 15.97 -10.28
N SER A 58 1.41 16.36 -10.20
CA SER A 58 2.22 16.74 -11.37
C SER A 58 3.10 15.62 -11.94
N LEU A 59 2.82 14.35 -11.61
CA LEU A 59 3.67 13.22 -12.02
C LEU A 59 3.16 12.58 -13.30
N THR A 60 4.10 12.15 -14.15
CA THR A 60 3.80 11.21 -15.25
C THR A 60 3.51 9.81 -14.69
N GLU A 61 2.91 8.93 -15.51
CA GLU A 61 2.58 7.56 -15.09
C GLU A 61 3.82 6.77 -14.63
N ASP A 62 4.93 6.85 -15.38
CA ASP A 62 6.19 6.18 -15.04
C ASP A 62 6.77 6.70 -13.70
N GLU A 63 6.67 8.01 -13.46
CA GLU A 63 7.12 8.60 -12.20
C GLU A 63 6.20 8.25 -11.03
N LYS A 64 4.90 8.03 -11.30
CA LYS A 64 3.89 7.72 -10.28
C LYS A 64 4.20 6.41 -9.57
N LEU A 65 4.66 5.38 -10.29
CA LEU A 65 5.03 4.08 -9.69
C LEU A 65 6.18 4.21 -8.69
N ASN A 66 7.27 4.82 -9.14
CA ASN A 66 8.43 5.06 -8.28
C ASN A 66 8.04 5.96 -7.09
N TRP A 67 7.17 6.94 -7.32
CA TRP A 67 6.69 7.82 -6.27
C TRP A 67 5.86 7.09 -5.21
N ILE A 68 4.91 6.23 -5.62
CA ILE A 68 4.10 5.41 -4.70
C ILE A 68 5.00 4.56 -3.81
N HIS A 69 6.03 3.93 -4.38
CA HIS A 69 6.97 3.11 -3.62
C HIS A 69 7.74 3.94 -2.58
N LEU A 70 8.32 5.06 -3.01
CA LEU A 70 9.15 5.93 -2.15
C LEU A 70 8.36 6.72 -1.10
N HIS A 71 7.09 7.00 -1.35
CA HIS A 71 6.22 7.81 -0.49
C HIS A 71 5.03 7.02 0.04
N SER A 72 5.20 5.70 0.13
CA SER A 72 4.27 4.82 0.82
C SER A 72 4.17 5.22 2.28
N ILE A 73 2.95 5.19 2.80
CA ILE A 73 2.62 5.49 4.19
C ILE A 73 2.31 4.15 4.84
N TYR A 74 3.16 3.74 5.77
CA TYR A 74 3.06 2.40 6.38
C TYR A 74 3.46 2.45 7.86
N PRO A 75 2.75 1.73 8.77
CA PRO A 75 3.12 1.68 10.18
C PRO A 75 4.48 1.00 10.37
N LYS A 76 5.39 1.62 11.12
CA LYS A 76 6.75 1.08 11.31
C LYS A 76 6.73 -0.24 12.07
N ASN A 77 7.54 -1.19 11.62
CA ASN A 77 7.75 -2.51 12.26
C ASN A 77 6.48 -3.38 12.35
N GLU A 78 5.50 -3.14 11.49
CA GLU A 78 4.33 -4.00 11.38
C GLU A 78 4.38 -4.81 10.08
N ILE A 79 3.72 -5.96 10.07
CA ILE A 79 3.52 -6.77 8.88
C ILE A 79 2.02 -6.81 8.66
N GLY A 80 1.55 -6.47 7.47
CA GLY A 80 0.13 -6.31 7.20
C GLY A 80 -0.16 -5.42 6.00
N PHE A 81 -1.42 -5.01 5.86
CA PHE A 81 -1.88 -4.20 4.74
C PHE A 81 -3.04 -3.30 5.16
N TRP A 82 -3.21 -2.22 4.42
CA TRP A 82 -4.33 -1.30 4.57
C TRP A 82 -5.60 -1.92 3.99
N ASN A 83 -6.73 -1.76 4.68
CA ASN A 83 -8.03 -2.25 4.21
C ASN A 83 -8.90 -1.13 3.65
N SER A 84 -9.08 -0.05 4.40
CA SER A 84 -9.90 1.10 4.00
C SER A 84 -9.51 2.32 4.82
N CYS A 85 -9.87 3.52 4.34
CA CYS A 85 -9.68 4.76 5.04
C CYS A 85 -10.94 5.64 4.98
N THR A 86 -11.04 6.59 5.91
CA THR A 86 -12.06 7.62 5.90
C THR A 86 -11.49 8.94 6.45
N GLU A 87 -11.98 10.07 5.94
CA GLU A 87 -11.60 11.38 6.48
C GLU A 87 -12.30 11.64 7.82
N ILE A 88 -11.54 12.11 8.80
CA ILE A 88 -12.08 12.53 10.10
C ILE A 88 -11.91 14.02 10.36
N SER A 89 -11.05 14.69 9.60
CA SER A 89 -10.85 16.14 9.64
C SER A 89 -10.26 16.63 8.31
N SER A 90 -10.07 17.94 8.17
CA SER A 90 -9.41 18.54 7.01
C SER A 90 -7.91 18.22 6.90
N LYS A 91 -7.31 17.60 7.92
CA LYS A 91 -5.88 17.25 7.97
C LYS A 91 -5.61 15.79 8.33
N SER A 92 -6.64 15.02 8.67
CA SER A 92 -6.47 13.66 9.20
C SER A 92 -7.45 12.67 8.61
N ILE A 93 -6.93 11.49 8.32
CA ILE A 93 -7.72 10.30 7.98
C ILE A 93 -7.55 9.23 9.06
N VAL A 94 -8.52 8.33 9.16
CA VAL A 94 -8.38 7.08 9.90
C VAL A 94 -8.40 5.93 8.90
N CYS A 95 -7.47 5.01 9.06
CA CYS A 95 -7.33 3.83 8.22
C CYS A 95 -7.36 2.56 9.05
N SER A 96 -8.04 1.54 8.54
CA SER A 96 -8.01 0.19 9.08
C SER A 96 -6.80 -0.55 8.51
N PHE A 97 -6.04 -1.17 9.40
CA PHE A 97 -4.84 -1.92 9.07
C PHE A 97 -4.97 -3.33 9.63
N GLN A 98 -4.86 -4.32 8.76
CA GLN A 98 -4.86 -5.70 9.18
C GLN A 98 -3.42 -6.15 9.39
N GLN A 99 -3.06 -6.36 10.65
CA GLN A 99 -1.73 -6.76 11.07
C GLN A 99 -1.65 -8.28 11.26
N LEU A 100 -0.57 -8.86 10.73
CA LEU A 100 -0.09 -10.20 11.05
C LEU A 100 0.89 -10.10 12.22
N VAL A 101 0.60 -10.80 13.32
CA VAL A 101 1.43 -10.84 14.53
C VAL A 101 1.94 -12.25 14.82
N ASN A 102 2.93 -12.36 15.71
CA ASN A 102 3.46 -13.65 16.21
C ASN A 102 4.00 -14.59 15.12
N VAL A 103 4.45 -14.04 13.99
CA VAL A 103 5.14 -14.78 12.93
C VAL A 103 6.64 -14.57 13.06
N LYS A 104 7.41 -15.65 12.96
CA LYS A 104 8.89 -15.57 13.01
C LYS A 104 9.47 -14.96 11.74
N GLU A 105 8.86 -15.31 10.61
CA GLU A 105 9.25 -14.89 9.28
C GLU A 105 7.96 -14.80 8.45
N CYS A 106 7.85 -13.76 7.64
CA CYS A 106 6.73 -13.62 6.73
C CYS A 106 6.91 -14.62 5.58
N VAL A 107 5.91 -15.49 5.36
CA VAL A 107 5.85 -16.41 4.22
C VAL A 107 4.70 -15.99 3.30
N PRO A 108 4.92 -15.84 1.98
CA PRO A 108 3.85 -15.48 1.05
C PRO A 108 2.78 -16.57 1.02
N LEU A 109 1.61 -16.30 1.61
CA LEU A 109 0.49 -17.24 1.76
C LEU A 109 -0.84 -16.48 1.78
N SER A 110 -1.93 -17.16 1.40
CA SER A 110 -3.29 -16.67 1.66
C SER A 110 -3.54 -16.54 3.17
N ILE A 111 -4.37 -15.56 3.59
CA ILE A 111 -4.64 -15.29 5.02
C ILE A 111 -5.19 -16.51 5.77
N ASP A 112 -6.02 -17.32 5.13
CA ASP A 112 -6.63 -18.53 5.69
C ASP A 112 -5.60 -19.63 6.00
N ARG A 113 -4.36 -19.49 5.51
CA ARG A 113 -3.23 -20.35 5.85
C ARG A 113 -2.51 -19.92 7.11
N TYR A 114 -2.67 -18.66 7.53
CA TYR A 114 -2.19 -18.19 8.83
C TYR A 114 -3.25 -18.45 9.91
N PRO A 115 -2.85 -18.81 11.14
CA PRO A 115 -3.80 -18.95 12.24
C PRO A 115 -4.59 -17.67 12.46
N ILE A 116 -5.91 -17.76 12.61
CA ILE A 116 -6.78 -16.57 12.72
C ILE A 116 -6.42 -15.71 13.93
N GLU A 117 -5.92 -16.34 14.99
CA GLU A 117 -5.43 -15.69 16.21
C GLU A 117 -4.18 -14.83 16.00
N ASN A 118 -3.49 -14.96 14.86
CA ASN A 118 -2.35 -14.13 14.48
C ASN A 118 -2.77 -12.89 13.70
N TRP A 119 -4.06 -12.73 13.39
CA TRP A 119 -4.57 -11.53 12.73
C TRP A 119 -5.16 -10.55 13.73
N ARG A 120 -4.81 -9.27 13.58
CA ARG A 120 -5.33 -8.16 14.38
C ARG A 120 -5.80 -7.06 13.46
N LEU A 121 -6.99 -6.54 13.72
CA LEU A 121 -7.44 -5.31 13.08
C LEU A 121 -7.06 -4.13 13.96
N LYS A 122 -6.27 -3.22 13.42
CA LYS A 122 -5.84 -1.97 14.05
C LYS A 122 -6.40 -0.78 13.29
N PHE A 123 -6.44 0.36 13.96
CA PHE A 123 -6.87 1.62 13.38
C PHE A 123 -5.77 2.65 13.60
N TYR A 124 -5.38 3.33 12.53
CA TYR A 124 -4.38 4.38 12.56
C TYR A 124 -4.97 5.70 12.12
N GLU A 125 -4.72 6.74 12.91
CA GLU A 125 -4.89 8.11 12.47
C GLU A 125 -3.62 8.56 11.75
N ILE A 126 -3.80 9.07 10.54
CA ILE A 126 -2.74 9.63 9.71
C ILE A 126 -3.04 11.11 9.55
N THR A 127 -2.16 11.95 10.11
CA THR A 127 -2.29 13.43 10.06
C THR A 127 -1.23 14.01 9.14
N ILE A 128 -1.62 14.91 8.23
CA ILE A 128 -0.71 15.63 7.32
C ILE A 128 -0.37 17.02 7.89
N PHE A 129 0.90 17.41 7.78
CA PHE A 129 1.41 18.74 8.10
C PHE A 129 1.80 19.53 6.83
N GLU A 130 1.96 20.85 6.95
CA GLU A 130 2.13 21.78 5.82
C GLU A 130 3.41 21.56 4.99
N ASN A 131 4.45 20.96 5.58
CA ASN A 131 5.69 20.57 4.92
C ASN A 131 5.65 19.15 4.35
N TYR A 132 4.44 18.59 4.22
CA TYR A 132 4.20 17.23 3.76
C TYR A 132 4.82 16.12 4.62
N GLN A 133 5.14 16.45 5.87
CA GLN A 133 5.34 15.42 6.87
C GLN A 133 3.98 14.82 7.22
N PHE A 134 4.01 13.56 7.64
CA PHE A 134 2.85 12.90 8.21
C PHE A 134 3.21 12.26 9.53
N GLU A 135 2.21 12.06 10.37
CA GLU A 135 2.32 11.29 11.60
C GLU A 135 1.28 10.17 11.58
N ILE A 136 1.72 8.97 11.98
CA ILE A 136 0.86 7.80 12.15
C ILE A 136 0.75 7.52 13.64
N LYS A 137 -0.48 7.46 14.16
CA LYS A 137 -0.77 7.15 15.57
C LYS A 137 -1.90 6.13 15.67
N ASN A 138 -1.87 5.30 16.72
CA ASN A 138 -3.02 4.45 17.03
C ASN A 138 -4.26 5.33 17.24
N TYR A 139 -5.33 5.04 16.51
CA TYR A 139 -6.61 5.72 16.68
C TYR A 139 -7.39 5.07 17.81
N ASN A 140 -7.57 5.83 18.90
CA ASN A 140 -8.39 5.44 20.07
C ASN A 140 -9.65 6.30 20.21
N GLY A 141 -10.06 6.96 19.12
CA GLY A 141 -11.21 7.87 19.11
C GLY A 141 -12.56 7.14 19.16
N ARG A 142 -13.63 7.87 18.87
CA ARG A 142 -15.00 7.37 19.02
C ARG A 142 -15.27 6.26 18.00
N LYS A 143 -15.78 5.12 18.47
CA LYS A 143 -16.35 4.09 17.59
C LYS A 143 -17.56 4.68 16.85
N ASN A 144 -17.50 4.65 15.53
CA ASN A 144 -18.56 5.08 14.62
C ASN A 144 -18.92 3.91 13.70
N SER A 145 -19.96 4.07 12.88
CA SER A 145 -20.42 3.01 11.97
C SER A 145 -19.31 2.52 11.03
N TRP A 146 -18.49 3.43 10.51
CA TRP A 146 -17.39 3.05 9.61
C TRP A 146 -16.39 2.11 10.30
N ILE A 147 -16.02 2.37 11.56
CA ILE A 147 -15.15 1.51 12.37
C ILE A 147 -15.79 0.14 12.63
N GLU A 148 -17.09 0.12 12.91
CA GLU A 148 -17.85 -1.11 13.18
C GLU A 148 -17.98 -2.00 11.94
N ASP A 149 -17.99 -1.40 10.74
CA ASP A 149 -18.03 -2.12 9.46
C ASP A 149 -16.67 -2.73 9.08
N GLN A 150 -15.57 -2.32 9.71
CA GLN A 150 -14.25 -2.84 9.40
C GLN A 150 -14.05 -4.26 9.96
N HIS A 151 -13.51 -5.14 9.13
CA HIS A 151 -13.25 -6.52 9.47
C HIS A 151 -11.95 -7.02 8.81
N ILE A 152 -11.47 -8.17 9.28
CA ILE A 152 -10.36 -8.89 8.66
C ILE A 152 -10.82 -9.39 7.29
N ASN A 153 -10.12 -9.02 6.22
CA ASN A 153 -10.40 -9.51 4.87
C ASN A 153 -9.73 -10.87 4.67
N VAL A 154 -10.45 -11.96 4.93
CA VAL A 154 -9.91 -13.32 4.83
C VAL A 154 -9.55 -13.78 3.42
N LYS A 155 -9.92 -13.03 2.38
CA LYS A 155 -9.62 -13.35 0.98
C LYS A 155 -8.29 -12.77 0.49
N GLN A 156 -7.65 -11.93 1.30
CA GLN A 156 -6.40 -11.28 0.93
C GLN A 156 -5.22 -12.27 1.02
N GLU A 157 -4.22 -12.08 0.14
CA GLU A 157 -2.95 -12.80 0.18
C GLU A 157 -1.91 -11.94 0.89
N VAL A 158 -1.01 -12.57 1.65
CA VAL A 158 0.10 -11.92 2.33
C VAL A 158 1.28 -11.89 1.37
N LEU A 159 1.70 -10.69 0.98
CA LEU A 159 2.95 -10.47 0.28
C LEU A 159 4.02 -10.12 1.31
N CYS A 160 5.16 -10.78 1.21
CA CYS A 160 6.29 -10.57 2.12
C CYS A 160 7.40 -9.90 1.35
N ASP A 161 7.93 -8.81 1.87
CA ASP A 161 9.16 -8.21 1.38
C ASP A 161 10.29 -9.23 1.57
N SER A 162 10.85 -9.71 0.46
CA SER A 162 11.91 -10.73 0.40
C SER A 162 13.29 -10.19 0.77
#